data_AF-A0A6A8LTU4-F1
#
_entry.id   AF-A0A6A8LTU4-F1
#
_cell.length_a   1.000
_cell.length_b   1.000
_cell.length_c   1.000
_cell.angle_alpha   90.00
_cell.angle_beta   90.00
_cell.angle_gamma   90.00
#
_symmetry.space_group_name_H-M   'P 1'
#
loop_
_entity.id
_entity.type
_entity.pdbx_description
1 polymer ?
#
loop_
_entity_poly.entity_id
_entity_poly.type
_entity_poly.pdbx_seq_one_letter_code
_entity_poly.pdbx_strand_id
1 'polypeptide(L)' 'MSFKEVKKVQGQAKEIAKLLKKEGYRAGLVALGTDNTIAVNPFGNRKDTVHIIYSIIENMNDKDKLILLAMILGVDL' A
#
# COMPACT_ATOMS: atom_id res chain seq x y z
N MET A 1 5.96 -4.79 20.09
CA MET A 1 6.47 -4.38 18.76
C MET A 1 7.43 -3.22 18.96
N SER A 2 8.65 -3.26 18.38
CA SER A 2 9.62 -2.18 18.57
C SER A 2 9.32 -1.04 17.60
N PHE A 3 9.09 0.17 18.13
CA PHE A 3 8.89 1.37 17.32
C PHE A 3 10.03 1.62 16.29
N LYS A 4 11.22 1.06 16.55
CA LYS A 4 12.38 1.11 15.65
C LYS A 4 12.16 0.28 14.36
N GLU A 5 11.49 -0.86 14.44
CA GLU A 5 11.26 -1.75 13.29
C GLU A 5 10.23 -1.14 12.34
N VAL A 6 9.13 -0.60 12.88
CA VAL A 6 8.12 0.11 12.09
C VAL A 6 8.73 1.27 11.31
N LYS A 7 9.55 2.09 11.97
CA LYS A 7 10.25 3.21 11.33
C LYS A 7 11.21 2.74 10.23
N LYS A 8 11.87 1.59 10.43
CA LYS A 8 12.79 1.02 9.42
C LYS A 8 12.03 0.63 8.15
N VAL A 9 10.94 -0.14 8.28
CA VAL A 9 10.13 -0.60 7.13
C VAL A 9 9.52 0.60 6.39
N GLN A 10 9.03 1.61 7.12
CA GLN A 10 8.56 2.87 6.53
C GLN A 10 9.66 3.62 5.77
N GLY A 11 10.87 3.69 6.33
CA GLY A 11 12.04 4.28 5.69
C GLY A 11 12.39 3.60 4.37
N GLN A 12 12.44 2.26 4.39
CA GLN A 12 12.73 1.45 3.21
C GLN A 12 11.67 1.65 2.11
N ALA A 13 10.38 1.65 2.46
CA ALA A 13 9.31 1.89 1.49
C ALA A 13 9.44 3.27 0.83
N LYS A 14 9.84 4.28 1.61
CA LYS A 14 10.10 5.64 1.11
C LYS A 14 11.32 5.71 0.19
N GLU A 15 12.39 4.99 0.52
CA GLU A 15 13.59 4.94 -0.32
C GLU A 15 13.31 4.27 -1.66
N ILE A 16 12.60 3.15 -1.66
CA ILE A 16 12.19 2.46 -2.89
C ILE A 16 11.31 3.38 -3.75
N ALA A 17 10.33 4.07 -3.16
CA ALA A 17 9.51 5.03 -3.89
C ALA A 17 10.35 6.17 -4.52
N LYS A 18 11.40 6.63 -3.84
CA LYS A 18 12.34 7.62 -4.39
C LYS A 18 13.16 7.06 -5.56
N LEU A 19 13.63 5.80 -5.45
CA LEU A 19 14.39 5.15 -6.52
C LEU A 19 13.51 4.98 -7.77
N LEU A 20 12.28 4.49 -7.61
CA LEU A 20 11.34 4.33 -8.73
C LEU A 20 11.06 5.67 -9.43
N LYS A 21 10.90 6.77 -8.68
CA LYS A 21 10.79 8.11 -9.28
C LYS A 21 12.01 8.49 -10.12
N LYS A 22 13.22 8.17 -9.64
CA LYS A 22 14.48 8.46 -10.35
C LYS A 22 14.61 7.64 -11.63
N GLU A 23 14.12 6.40 -11.63
CA GLU A 23 14.07 5.52 -12.81
C GLU A 23 12.99 5.93 -13.83
N GLY A 24 12.24 7.01 -13.58
CA GLY A 24 11.26 7.56 -14.52
C GLY A 24 9.82 7.05 -14.32
N TYR A 25 9.55 6.29 -13.27
CA TYR A 25 8.17 5.92 -12.93
C TYR A 25 7.37 7.15 -12.49
N ARG A 26 6.24 7.41 -13.16
CA ARG A 26 5.39 8.58 -12.91
C ARG A 26 4.61 8.47 -11.59
N ALA A 27 4.12 7.27 -11.28
CA ALA A 27 3.33 6.99 -10.09
C ALA A 27 3.41 5.50 -9.72
N GLY A 28 3.12 5.18 -8.46
CA GLY A 28 3.12 3.81 -7.96
C GLY A 28 2.81 3.73 -6.47
N LEU A 29 2.64 2.51 -5.96
CA LEU A 29 2.40 2.24 -4.55
C LEU A 29 3.37 1.15 -4.08
N VAL A 30 4.23 1.50 -3.13
CA VAL A 30 5.18 0.56 -2.53
C VAL A 30 4.59 0.02 -1.24
N ALA A 31 4.24 -1.26 -1.23
CA ALA A 31 3.84 -1.97 -0.01
C ALA A 31 5.00 -2.89 0.42
N LEU A 32 5.53 -2.68 1.61
CA LEU A 32 6.56 -3.52 2.21
C LEU A 32 6.11 -3.99 3.57
N GLY A 33 6.24 -5.28 3.83
CA GLY A 33 5.91 -5.85 5.13
C GLY A 33 6.91 -6.90 5.58
N THR A 34 6.91 -7.08 6.89
CA THR A 34 7.40 -8.28 7.58
C THR A 34 6.20 -8.99 8.20
N ASP A 35 6.42 -10.16 8.82
CA ASP A 35 5.36 -10.93 9.50
C ASP A 35 4.54 -10.10 10.51
N ASN A 36 5.13 -9.02 11.05
CA ASN A 36 4.56 -8.23 12.13
C ASN A 36 4.29 -6.76 11.78
N THR A 37 4.59 -6.30 10.56
CA THR A 37 4.51 -4.86 10.22
C THR A 37 4.35 -4.66 8.73
N ILE A 38 3.52 -3.70 8.33
CA ILE A 38 3.39 -3.25 6.95
C ILE A 38 3.58 -1.73 6.87
N ALA A 39 4.25 -1.27 5.82
CA ALA A 39 4.33 0.13 5.42
C ALA A 39 3.93 0.28 3.96
N VAL A 40 3.10 1.29 3.70
CA VAL A 40 2.67 1.64 2.35
C VAL A 40 3.14 3.06 2.03
N ASN A 41 3.79 3.24 0.88
CA ASN A 41 4.24 4.53 0.39
C ASN A 41 3.78 4.76 -1.05
N PRO A 42 2.70 5.53 -1.27
CA PRO A 42 2.31 5.94 -2.60
C PRO A 42 3.18 7.10 -3.12
N PHE A 43 3.38 7.13 -4.42
CA PHE A 43 3.99 8.25 -5.10
C PHE A 43 3.29 8.60 -6.42
N GLY A 44 3.43 9.86 -6.82
CA GLY A 44 2.63 10.49 -7.88
C GLY A 44 1.78 11.60 -7.30
N ASN A 45 0.79 12.07 -8.05
CA ASN A 45 -0.20 13.01 -7.52
C ASN A 45 -1.35 12.25 -6.82
N ARG A 46 -2.25 12.98 -6.16
CA ARG A 46 -3.40 12.38 -5.45
C ARG A 46 -4.30 11.55 -6.37
N LYS A 47 -4.51 12.00 -7.61
CA LYS A 47 -5.35 11.30 -8.60
C LYS A 47 -4.71 9.95 -8.99
N ASP A 48 -3.40 9.92 -9.17
CA ASP A 48 -2.66 8.69 -9.47
C ASP A 48 -2.81 7.68 -8.33
N THR A 49 -2.63 8.11 -7.08
CA THR A 49 -2.79 7.22 -5.90
C THR A 49 -4.20 6.65 -5.80
N VAL A 50 -5.23 7.47 -5.97
CA VAL A 50 -6.64 7.01 -5.92
C VAL A 50 -6.91 6.03 -7.05
N HIS A 51 -6.41 6.30 -8.26
CA HIS A 51 -6.56 5.40 -9.40
C HIS A 51 -5.88 4.05 -9.17
N ILE A 52 -4.65 4.03 -8.63
CA ILE A 52 -3.95 2.79 -8.29
C ILE A 52 -4.74 1.97 -7.27
N ILE A 53 -5.24 2.59 -6.20
CA ILE A 53 -6.05 1.89 -5.19
C ILE A 53 -7.33 1.33 -5.81
N TYR A 54 -8.01 2.12 -6.64
CA TYR A 54 -9.20 1.67 -7.35
C TYR A 54 -8.91 0.46 -8.25
N SER A 55 -7.86 0.52 -9.06
CA SER A 55 -7.46 -0.60 -9.93
C SER A 55 -7.12 -1.85 -9.13
N ILE A 56 -6.46 -1.72 -7.96
CA ILE A 56 -6.20 -2.87 -7.09
C ILE A 56 -7.52 -3.51 -6.64
N ILE A 57 -8.48 -2.72 -6.15
CA ILE A 57 -9.79 -3.22 -5.70
C ILE A 57 -10.57 -3.82 -6.86
N GLU A 58 -10.57 -3.19 -8.03
CA GLU A 58 -11.27 -3.66 -9.22
C GLU A 58 -10.82 -5.06 -9.65
N ASN A 59 -9.51 -5.31 -9.57
CA ASN A 59 -8.88 -6.59 -9.94
C ASN A 59 -8.99 -7.69 -8.86
N MET A 60 -9.52 -7.38 -7.67
CA MET A 60 -9.83 -8.42 -6.68
C MET A 60 -11.02 -9.28 -7.13
N ASN A 61 -11.05 -10.55 -6.72
CA ASN A 61 -12.25 -11.37 -6.89
C ASN A 61 -13.36 -10.93 -5.92
N ASP A 62 -14.59 -11.38 -6.16
CA ASP A 62 -15.75 -10.95 -5.35
C ASP A 62 -15.64 -11.33 -3.88
N LYS A 63 -15.03 -12.48 -3.58
CA LYS A 63 -14.80 -12.92 -2.20
C LYS A 63 -13.84 -11.98 -1.46
N ASP A 64 -12.74 -11.60 -2.09
CA ASP A 64 -11.74 -10.69 -1.52
C ASP A 64 -12.31 -9.28 -1.37
N LYS A 65 -13.16 -8.83 -2.31
CA LYS A 65 -13.90 -7.56 -2.21
C LYS A 65 -14.85 -7.57 -1.01
N LEU A 66 -15.58 -8.66 -0.80
CA LEU A 66 -16.47 -8.81 0.37
C LEU A 66 -15.67 -8.83 1.68
N ILE A 67 -14.52 -9.51 1.72
CA ILE A 67 -13.60 -9.50 2.88
C ILE A 67 -13.11 -8.09 3.17
N LEU A 68 -12.64 -7.37 2.15
CA LEU A 68 -12.20 -6.00 2.30
C LEU A 68 -13.33 -5.10 2.82
N LEU A 69 -14.54 -5.25 2.26
CA LEU A 69 -15.71 -4.48 2.68
C LEU A 69 -16.09 -4.77 4.14
N ALA A 70 -16.09 -6.04 4.55
CA ALA A 70 -16.38 -6.43 5.93
C ALA A 70 -15.32 -5.88 6.90
N MET A 71 -14.04 -5.94 6.55
CA MET A 71 -12.95 -5.34 7.33
C MET A 71 -13.12 -3.82 7.49
N ILE A 72 -13.53 -3.10 6.43
CA ILE A 72 -13.77 -1.66 6.48
C ILE A 72 -14.99 -1.33 7.36
N LEU A 73 -16.04 -2.14 7.29
CA LEU A 73 -17.27 -1.95 8.04
C LEU A 73 -17.19 -2.48 9.48
N GLY A 74 -16.11 -3.18 9.84
CA GLY A 74 -15.96 -3.82 11.15
C GLY A 74 -16.95 -4.97 11.36
N VAL A 75 -17.31 -5.68 10.29
CA VAL A 75 -18.22 -6.82 10.31
C VAL A 75 -17.41 -8.10 10.28
N ASP A 76 -17.73 -9.05 11.17
CA ASP A 76 -17.18 -10.40 11.12
C ASP A 76 -17.86 -11.20 9.99
N LEU A 77 -17.06 -11.87 9.16
CA LEU A 77 -17.50 -12.72 8.04
C LEU A 77 -17.59 -14.20 8.42
#